data_AF-A0A946ZDB7-F1
#
_entry.id   AF-A0A946ZDB7-F1
#
_cell.length_a   1.000
_cell.length_b   1.000
_cell.length_c   1.000
_cell.angle_alpha   90.00
_cell.angle_beta   90.00
_cell.angle_gamma   90.00
#
_symmetry.space_group_name_H-M   'P 1'
#
loop_
_entity.id
_entity.type
_entity.pdbx_description
1 polymer ?
#
loop_
_entity_poly.entity_id
_entity_poly.type
_entity_poly.pdbx_seq_one_letter_code
_entity_poly.pdbx_strand_id
1 'polypeptide(L)'
;MKKLFLLAGAFVLSISLQGQMQTPAPSPFSKIEQKVGLTDVTVEYSRPSMKGRTIFGDLVPYDKLWRTGANARTKITFSDDIKFGSTDVKAGSYGLLTIPGMSSWDVILY
;
A
#
# COMPACT_ATOMS: atom_id res chain seq x y z
N MET A 1 -33.44 -1.11 47.33
CA MET A 1 -32.03 -0.70 47.08
C MET A 1 -31.27 -1.67 46.17
N LYS A 2 -31.26 -3.00 46.42
CA LYS A 2 -30.56 -3.99 45.57
C LYS A 2 -30.96 -3.95 44.07
N LYS A 3 -32.26 -3.75 43.78
CA LYS A 3 -32.78 -3.62 42.40
C LYS A 3 -32.31 -2.36 41.68
N LEU A 4 -32.02 -1.29 42.42
CA LEU A 4 -31.54 -0.01 41.85
C LEU A 4 -30.05 -0.12 41.48
N PHE A 5 -29.26 -0.81 42.29
CA PHE A 5 -27.86 -1.15 41.97
C PHE A 5 -27.76 -2.09 40.76
N LEU A 6 -28.67 -3.05 40.62
CA LEU A 6 -28.75 -3.92 39.44
C LEU A 6 -29.08 -3.13 38.16
N LEU A 7 -30.03 -2.18 38.23
CA LEU A 7 -30.36 -1.32 37.08
C LEU A 7 -29.21 -0.40 36.69
N ALA A 8 -28.54 0.21 37.67
CA ALA A 8 -27.38 1.07 37.43
C ALA A 8 -26.20 0.28 36.82
N GLY A 9 -25.95 -0.94 37.29
CA GLY A 9 -24.94 -1.84 36.69
C GLY A 9 -25.27 -2.22 35.25
N ALA A 10 -26.53 -2.53 34.94
CA ALA A 10 -26.96 -2.84 33.57
C ALA A 10 -26.84 -1.63 32.62
N PHE A 11 -27.07 -0.42 33.13
CA PHE A 11 -26.90 0.82 32.36
C PHE A 11 -25.43 1.11 32.06
N VAL A 12 -24.51 0.88 33.01
CA VAL A 12 -23.07 1.06 32.78
C VAL A 12 -22.51 0.03 31.78
N LEU A 13 -22.97 -1.22 31.82
CA LEU A 13 -22.54 -2.25 30.85
C LEU A 13 -22.95 -1.91 29.41
N SER A 14 -24.07 -1.20 29.20
CA SER A 14 -24.56 -0.87 27.86
C SER A 14 -23.79 0.28 27.21
N ILE A 15 -23.10 1.13 27.99
CA ILE A 15 -22.24 2.21 27.47
C ILE A 15 -20.86 1.68 27.02
N SER A 16 -20.44 0.53 27.56
CA SER A 16 -19.16 -0.12 27.25
C SER A 16 -19.14 -0.86 25.90
N LEU A 17 -20.29 -1.02 25.25
CA LEU A 17 -20.43 -1.70 23.97
C LEU A 17 -20.29 -0.72 22.79
N GLN A 18 -19.19 0.02 22.74
CA GLN A 18 -18.78 0.70 21.52
C GLN A 18 -18.01 -0.30 20.65
N GLY A 19 -18.71 -0.97 19.73
CA GLY A 19 -18.05 -1.75 18.69
C GLY A 19 -17.31 -0.82 17.74
N GLN A 20 -15.99 -0.76 17.83
CA GLN A 20 -15.18 0.01 16.89
C GLN A 20 -15.27 -0.65 15.51
N MET A 21 -15.98 -0.03 14.57
CA MET A 21 -16.03 -0.51 13.19
C MET A 21 -14.64 -0.39 12.56
N GLN A 22 -14.06 -1.53 12.19
CA GLN A 22 -12.83 -1.53 11.42
C GLN A 22 -13.14 -1.11 9.99
N THR A 23 -12.69 0.09 9.62
CA THR A 23 -12.84 0.60 8.25
C THR A 23 -11.62 0.21 7.42
N PRO A 24 -11.80 -0.10 6.12
CA PRO A 24 -10.68 -0.39 5.25
C PRO A 24 -9.82 0.87 5.07
N ALA A 25 -8.52 0.67 4.88
CA ALA A 25 -7.61 1.77 4.56
C ALA A 25 -8.07 2.48 3.26
N PRO A 26 -8.03 3.82 3.18
CA PRO A 26 -8.48 4.54 1.99
C PRO A 26 -7.72 4.20 0.69
N SER A 27 -6.50 3.69 0.84
CA SER A 27 -5.70 3.09 -0.22
C SER A 27 -5.38 1.67 0.22
N PRO A 28 -6.19 0.69 -0.21
CA PRO A 28 -6.11 -0.68 0.28
C PRO A 28 -4.78 -1.32 -0.13
N PHE A 29 -4.31 -2.24 0.71
CA PHE A 29 -3.18 -3.09 0.37
C PHE A 29 -3.55 -4.05 -0.77
N SER A 30 -2.61 -4.30 -1.65
CA SER A 30 -2.72 -5.26 -2.75
C SER A 30 -1.41 -6.00 -2.93
N LYS A 31 -1.54 -7.28 -3.29
CA LYS A 31 -0.44 -8.19 -3.61
C LYS A 31 -0.72 -8.81 -4.97
N ILE A 32 0.25 -8.76 -5.87
CA ILE A 32 0.21 -9.45 -7.16
C ILE A 32 1.40 -10.41 -7.17
N GLU A 33 1.15 -11.65 -7.55
CA GLU A 33 2.18 -12.68 -7.68
C GLU A 33 2.06 -13.29 -9.06
N GLN A 34 3.18 -13.33 -9.77
CA GLN A 34 3.22 -13.88 -11.11
C GLN A 34 4.56 -14.54 -11.37
N LYS A 35 4.52 -15.73 -11.98
CA LYS A 35 5.70 -16.37 -12.53
C LYS A 35 6.00 -15.79 -13.93
N VAL A 36 7.21 -15.29 -14.12
CA VAL A 36 7.72 -14.77 -15.39
C VAL A 36 8.90 -15.66 -15.80
N GLY A 37 8.69 -16.50 -16.82
CA GLY A 37 9.63 -17.59 -17.13
C GLY A 37 9.64 -18.60 -15.98
N LEU A 38 10.76 -18.68 -15.26
CA LEU A 38 10.89 -19.52 -14.06
C LEU A 38 10.85 -18.72 -12.76
N THR A 39 11.07 -17.40 -12.83
CA THR A 39 11.15 -16.50 -11.68
C THR A 39 9.78 -16.10 -11.17
N ASP A 40 9.56 -16.25 -9.87
CA ASP A 40 8.40 -15.68 -9.19
C ASP A 40 8.66 -14.21 -8.85
N VAL A 41 7.73 -13.37 -9.30
CA VAL A 41 7.73 -11.92 -9.09
C VAL A 41 6.52 -11.54 -8.25
N THR A 42 6.79 -10.96 -7.08
CA THR A 42 5.75 -10.51 -6.14
C THR A 42 5.81 -8.99 -6.00
N VAL A 43 4.67 -8.32 -6.16
CA VAL A 43 4.53 -6.88 -5.95
C VAL A 43 3.52 -6.63 -4.83
N GLU A 44 3.99 -6.00 -3.76
CA GLU A 44 3.19 -5.61 -2.59
C GLU A 44 3.13 -4.09 -2.51
N TYR A 45 1.92 -3.53 -2.56
CA TYR A 45 1.73 -2.08 -2.64
C TYR A 45 0.41 -1.64 -2.01
N SER A 46 0.33 -0.40 -1.57
CA SER A 46 -0.97 0.22 -1.27
C SER A 46 -1.47 0.95 -2.52
N ARG A 47 -2.62 0.51 -3.05
CA ARG A 47 -3.17 1.02 -4.30
C ARG A 47 -3.67 2.47 -4.15
N PRO A 48 -3.07 3.46 -4.83
CA PRO A 48 -3.53 4.84 -4.73
C PRO A 48 -4.95 5.02 -5.24
N SER A 49 -5.80 5.64 -4.42
CA SER A 49 -7.14 6.05 -4.83
C SER A 49 -7.12 7.50 -5.28
N MET A 50 -7.56 7.78 -6.52
CA MET A 50 -7.52 9.13 -7.08
C MET A 50 -8.39 10.11 -6.30
N LYS A 51 -9.58 9.66 -5.87
CA LYS A 51 -10.56 10.44 -5.10
C LYS A 51 -10.89 11.81 -5.74
N GLY A 52 -11.03 11.84 -7.07
CA GLY A 52 -11.35 13.06 -7.82
C GLY A 52 -10.21 14.08 -7.95
N ARG A 53 -9.00 13.75 -7.51
CA ARG A 53 -7.82 14.63 -7.65
C ARG A 53 -7.12 14.38 -8.98
N THR A 54 -6.53 15.45 -9.53
CA THR A 54 -5.49 15.33 -10.56
C THR A 54 -4.26 14.71 -9.91
N ILE A 55 -3.77 13.60 -10.47
CA ILE A 55 -2.65 12.86 -9.89
C ILE A 55 -1.34 13.36 -10.45
N PHE A 56 -1.09 13.14 -11.74
CA PHE A 56 0.15 13.54 -12.37
C PHE A 56 0.12 15.01 -12.74
N GLY A 57 1.20 15.73 -12.44
CA GLY A 57 1.30 17.18 -12.63
C GLY A 57 0.73 18.01 -11.46
N ASP A 58 0.13 17.38 -10.45
CA ASP A 58 -0.35 18.03 -9.22
C ASP A 58 0.10 17.24 -7.98
N LEU A 59 -0.67 16.24 -7.54
CA LEU A 59 -0.34 15.44 -6.35
C LEU A 59 1.01 14.70 -6.48
N VAL A 60 1.29 14.21 -7.68
CA VAL A 60 2.56 13.61 -8.09
C VAL A 60 3.13 14.51 -9.18
N PRO A 61 4.05 15.42 -8.83
CA PRO A 61 4.67 16.31 -9.80
C PRO A 61 5.47 15.52 -10.83
N TYR A 62 5.46 15.98 -12.08
CA TYR A 62 6.36 15.46 -13.10
C TYR A 62 7.82 15.76 -12.75
N ASP A 63 8.72 14.91 -13.25
CA ASP A 63 10.18 15.03 -13.11
C ASP A 63 10.66 15.11 -11.66
N LYS A 64 9.86 14.57 -10.73
CA LYS A 64 10.18 14.44 -9.30
C LYS A 64 10.08 12.99 -8.83
N LEU A 65 10.98 12.62 -7.93
CA LEU A 65 11.00 11.30 -7.33
C LEU A 65 9.72 11.04 -6.54
N TRP A 66 9.03 9.97 -6.89
CA TRP A 66 7.86 9.46 -6.22
C TRP A 66 8.13 8.07 -5.67
N ARG A 67 7.70 7.83 -4.43
CA ARG A 67 7.82 6.53 -3.76
C ARG A 67 6.95 5.40 -4.31
N THR A 68 6.28 5.65 -5.44
CA THR A 68 5.36 4.76 -6.17
C THR A 68 4.35 4.04 -5.26
N GLY A 69 3.10 4.51 -5.25
CA GLY A 69 2.04 3.95 -4.42
C GLY A 69 1.58 4.89 -3.31
N ALA A 70 0.70 4.40 -2.43
CA ALA A 70 0.15 5.10 -1.27
C ALA A 70 0.64 4.48 0.05
N ASN A 71 0.37 5.08 1.21
CA ASN A 71 0.80 4.59 2.55
C ASN A 71 2.26 4.10 2.63
N ALA A 72 2.52 2.79 2.52
CA ALA A 72 3.87 2.20 2.48
C ALA A 72 4.51 2.26 1.07
N ARG A 73 5.85 2.18 1.00
CA ARG A 73 6.55 2.06 -0.30
C ARG A 73 6.12 0.78 -1.02
N THR A 74 5.97 0.82 -2.33
CA THR A 74 5.78 -0.41 -3.13
C THR A 74 7.03 -1.26 -3.00
N LYS A 75 6.85 -2.54 -2.72
CA LYS A 75 7.92 -3.54 -2.64
C LYS A 75 7.75 -4.53 -3.79
N ILE A 76 8.83 -4.81 -4.48
CA ILE A 76 8.91 -5.84 -5.50
C ILE A 76 9.95 -6.88 -5.07
N THR A 77 9.61 -8.15 -5.22
CA THR A 77 10.44 -9.28 -4.82
C THR A 77 10.63 -10.23 -5.99
N PHE A 78 11.86 -10.65 -6.22
CA PHE A 78 12.25 -11.61 -7.24
C PHE A 78 12.82 -12.87 -6.57
N SER A 79 12.35 -14.05 -6.99
CA SER A 79 12.87 -15.34 -6.47
C SER A 79 14.28 -15.68 -6.97
N ASP A 80 14.67 -15.14 -8.12
CA ASP A 80 15.93 -15.42 -8.80
C ASP A 80 16.61 -14.12 -9.23
N ASP A 81 17.88 -14.23 -9.61
CA ASP A 81 18.60 -13.15 -10.27
C ASP A 81 17.91 -12.78 -11.60
N ILE A 82 17.70 -11.49 -11.83
CA ILE A 82 17.02 -10.96 -13.02
C ILE A 82 17.86 -9.86 -13.67
N LYS A 83 17.52 -9.53 -14.92
CA LYS A 83 18.02 -8.33 -15.59
C LYS A 83 16.92 -7.28 -15.60
N PHE A 84 17.19 -6.13 -15.00
CA PHE A 84 16.30 -4.96 -14.99
C PHE A 84 16.84 -3.91 -15.96
N GLY A 85 16.23 -3.80 -17.14
CA GLY A 85 16.78 -3.02 -18.25
C GLY A 85 18.11 -3.63 -18.72
N SER A 86 19.21 -2.90 -18.57
CA SER A 86 20.56 -3.41 -18.86
C SER A 86 21.33 -3.89 -17.62
N THR A 87 20.76 -3.74 -16.43
CA THR A 87 21.44 -3.97 -15.15
C THR A 87 21.09 -5.33 -14.56
N ASP A 88 22.09 -6.07 -14.11
CA ASP A 88 21.89 -7.33 -13.38
C ASP A 88 21.48 -7.04 -11.93
N VAL A 89 20.41 -7.69 -11.46
CA VAL A 89 19.82 -7.52 -10.14
C VAL A 89 19.72 -8.87 -9.47
N LYS A 90 20.17 -8.96 -8.23
CA LYS A 90 20.14 -10.22 -7.47
C LYS A 90 18.72 -10.56 -7.02
N ALA A 91 18.47 -11.84 -6.78
CA ALA A 91 17.27 -12.29 -6.08
C ALA A 91 17.12 -11.51 -4.76
N GLY A 92 15.92 -11.05 -4.45
CA GLY A 92 15.72 -10.20 -3.28
C GLY A 92 14.47 -9.33 -3.34
N SER A 93 14.31 -8.50 -2.31
CA SER A 93 13.22 -7.54 -2.19
C SER A 93 13.74 -6.12 -2.30
N TYR A 94 13.11 -5.32 -3.15
CA TYR A 94 13.49 -3.95 -3.48
C TYR A 94 12.29 -3.01 -3.30
N GLY A 95 12.56 -1.77 -2.92
CA GLY A 95 11.60 -0.69 -3.01
C GLY A 95 11.49 -0.18 -4.45
N LEU A 96 10.27 0.06 -4.92
CA LEU A 96 10.02 0.62 -6.24
C LEU A 96 9.83 2.13 -6.13
N LEU A 97 10.70 2.90 -6.78
CA LEU A 97 10.57 4.35 -6.93
C LEU A 97 10.37 4.69 -8.41
N THR A 98 9.72 5.82 -8.69
CA THR A 98 9.51 6.30 -10.05
C THR A 98 9.76 7.80 -10.15
N ILE A 99 10.24 8.24 -11.31
CA ILE A 99 10.22 9.65 -11.70
C ILE A 99 9.30 9.74 -12.91
N PRO A 100 8.04 10.19 -12.74
CA PRO A 100 7.11 10.27 -13.85
C PRO A 100 7.45 11.48 -14.72
N GLY A 101 7.68 11.27 -16.01
CA GLY A 101 7.67 12.31 -17.03
C GLY A 101 6.36 12.30 -17.80
N MET A 102 6.17 13.29 -18.68
CA MET A 102 4.98 13.36 -19.54
C MET A 102 4.96 12.27 -20.62
N SER A 103 6.13 11.87 -21.14
CA SER A 103 6.27 10.87 -22.20
C SER A 103 6.82 9.52 -21.73
N SER A 104 7.66 9.52 -20.71
CA SER A 104 8.37 8.35 -20.21
C SER A 104 8.59 8.46 -18.71
N TRP A 105 8.78 7.32 -18.04
CA TRP A 105 8.99 7.25 -16.61
C TRP A 105 10.30 6.53 -16.34
N ASP A 106 11.08 7.07 -15.42
CA ASP A 106 12.21 6.32 -14.87
C ASP A 106 11.68 5.44 -13.73
N VAL A 107 12.04 4.16 -13.78
CA VAL A 107 11.68 3.18 -12.76
C VAL A 107 12.95 2.72 -12.07
N ILE A 108 12.96 2.80 -10.74
CA ILE A 108 14.16 2.59 -9.92
C ILE A 108 13.87 1.51 -8.89
N LEU A 109 14.81 0.56 -8.74
CA LEU A 109 14.84 -0.40 -7.65
C LEU A 109 15.82 0.12 -6.58
N TYR A 110 15.36 0.23 -5.33
CA TYR A 110 16.12 0.68 -4.15
C TYR A 110 16.20 -0.39 -3.07
#